data_AF-A0A9D5PT77-F1
#
_entry.id   AF-A0A9D5PT77-F1
#
_cell.length_a   1.000
_cell.length_b   1.000
_cell.length_c   1.000
_cell.angle_alpha   90.00
_cell.angle_beta   90.00
_cell.angle_gamma   90.00
#
_symmetry.space_group_name_H-M   'P 1'
#
loop_
_entity.id
_entity.type
_entity.pdbx_description
1 polymer ?
#
loop_
_entity_poly.entity_id
_entity_poly.type
_entity_poly.pdbx_seq_one_letter_code
_entity_poly.pdbx_strand_id
1 'polypeptide(L)'
;RIKELDNIIRCLYEDRVCGRITAERYDTMAVGYEQEQAELKQELSSITERIDEMEMREQCIREFMDKAKEYLEMPKLTPELLRVFVRKILVYEKEVKYSRTAGNPIVIYFTFQPNPN
;
A
#
# COMPACT_ATOMS: atom_id res chain seq x y z
N ARG A 1 -24.55 4.20 -6.29
CA ARG A 1 -24.64 5.64 -5.97
C ARG A 1 -24.21 6.60 -7.09
N ILE A 2 -22.93 6.71 -7.50
CA ILE A 2 -22.50 7.68 -8.56
C ILE A 2 -23.37 7.59 -9.83
N LYS A 3 -23.61 6.37 -10.33
CA LYS A 3 -24.49 6.12 -11.48
C LYS A 3 -25.96 6.48 -11.24
N GLU A 4 -26.43 6.41 -10.00
CA GLU A 4 -27.79 6.86 -9.64
C GLU A 4 -27.86 8.39 -9.69
N LEU A 5 -26.82 9.09 -9.22
CA LEU A 5 -26.73 10.54 -9.34
C LEU A 5 -26.71 10.99 -10.82
N ASP A 6 -25.99 10.27 -11.70
CA ASP A 6 -26.04 10.53 -13.14
C ASP A 6 -27.46 10.41 -13.71
N ASN A 7 -28.22 9.39 -13.27
CA ASN A 7 -29.61 9.23 -13.67
C ASN A 7 -30.49 10.36 -13.12
N ILE A 8 -30.32 10.72 -11.86
CA ILE A 8 -31.10 11.80 -11.21
C ILE A 8 -30.85 13.14 -11.92
N ILE A 9 -29.60 13.49 -12.19
CA ILE A 9 -29.23 14.73 -12.89
C ILE A 9 -29.83 14.76 -14.29
N ARG A 10 -29.80 13.64 -15.02
CA ARG A 10 -30.44 13.53 -16.34
C ARG A 10 -31.95 13.79 -16.27
N CYS A 11 -32.65 13.13 -15.34
CA CYS A 11 -34.08 13.35 -15.16
C CYS A 11 -34.39 14.81 -14.79
N LEU A 12 -33.56 15.43 -13.94
CA LEU A 12 -33.69 16.84 -13.58
C LEU A 12 -33.58 17.76 -14.80
N TYR A 13 -32.65 17.45 -15.71
CA TYR A 13 -32.50 18.20 -16.96
C TYR A 13 -33.72 18.02 -17.88
N GLU A 14 -34.21 16.80 -18.03
CA GLU A 14 -35.41 16.51 -18.82
C GLU A 14 -36.64 17.24 -18.26
N ASP A 15 -36.82 17.25 -16.94
CA ASP A 15 -37.92 17.95 -16.27
C ASP A 15 -37.83 19.47 -16.41
N ARG A 16 -36.62 20.04 -16.42
CA ARG A 16 -36.38 21.46 -16.71
C ARG A 16 -36.78 21.80 -18.15
N VAL A 17 -36.32 21.01 -19.13
CA VAL A 17 -36.63 21.24 -20.55
C VAL A 17 -38.12 21.09 -20.83
N CYS A 18 -38.79 20.16 -20.15
CA CYS A 18 -40.26 19.98 -20.23
C CYS A 18 -41.07 21.03 -19.43
N GLY A 19 -40.42 21.97 -18.75
CA GLY A 19 -41.08 23.02 -17.97
C GLY A 19 -41.75 22.54 -16.68
N ARG A 20 -41.47 21.32 -16.21
CA ARG A 20 -42.03 20.78 -14.96
C ARG A 20 -41.39 21.42 -13.72
N ILE A 21 -40.19 21.97 -13.86
CA ILE A 21 -39.46 22.69 -12.80
C ILE A 21 -38.91 24.01 -13.33
N THR A 22 -38.77 25.00 -12.43
CA THR A 22 -38.17 26.29 -12.77
C THR A 22 -36.65 26.19 -12.88
N ALA A 23 -36.03 27.13 -13.60
CA ALA A 23 -34.57 27.20 -13.71
C ALA A 23 -33.89 27.35 -12.34
N GLU A 24 -34.40 28.23 -11.48
CA GLU A 24 -33.87 28.43 -10.12
C GLU A 24 -33.92 27.15 -9.27
N ARG A 25 -35.00 26.37 -9.39
CA ARG A 25 -35.14 25.10 -8.67
C ARG A 25 -34.20 24.03 -9.22
N TYR A 26 -34.03 23.99 -10.54
CA TYR A 26 -33.05 23.13 -11.19
C TYR A 26 -31.64 23.46 -10.69
N ASP A 27 -31.22 24.73 -10.73
CA ASP A 27 -29.87 25.14 -10.34
C ASP A 27 -29.58 24.75 -8.88
N THR A 28 -30.53 25.01 -7.98
CA THR A 28 -30.40 24.67 -6.55
C THR A 28 -30.21 23.16 -6.33
N MET A 29 -30.98 22.32 -7.02
CA MET A 29 -30.91 20.86 -6.86
C MET A 29 -29.70 20.26 -7.57
N ALA A 30 -29.37 20.76 -8.76
CA ALA A 30 -28.24 20.31 -9.57
C ALA A 30 -26.92 20.52 -8.82
N VAL A 31 -26.72 21.69 -8.20
CA VAL A 31 -25.52 21.98 -7.41
C VAL A 31 -25.29 20.93 -6.31
N GLY A 32 -26.33 20.56 -5.56
CA GLY A 32 -26.22 19.57 -4.49
C GLY A 32 -25.84 18.18 -5.00
N TYR A 33 -26.46 17.73 -6.10
CA TYR A 33 -26.14 16.42 -6.68
C TYR A 33 -24.77 16.38 -7.36
N GLU A 34 -24.37 17.45 -8.04
CA GLU A 34 -23.05 17.56 -8.64
C GLU A 34 -21.96 17.57 -7.57
N GLN A 35 -22.18 18.27 -6.45
CA GLN A 35 -21.26 18.24 -5.32
C GLN A 35 -21.14 16.85 -4.71
N GLU A 36 -22.26 16.19 -4.38
CA GLU A 36 -22.25 14.81 -3.84
C GLU A 36 -21.51 13.86 -4.81
N GLN A 37 -21.75 14.01 -6.12
CA GLN A 37 -21.10 13.17 -7.11
C GLN A 37 -19.59 13.42 -7.18
N ALA A 38 -19.15 14.68 -7.11
CA ALA A 38 -17.75 15.05 -7.13
C ALA A 38 -17.01 14.48 -5.91
N GLU A 39 -17.59 14.62 -4.72
CA GLU A 39 -17.05 14.07 -3.47
C GLU A 39 -16.89 12.54 -3.56
N LEU A 40 -17.92 11.83 -4.02
CA LEU A 40 -17.87 10.38 -4.20
C LEU A 40 -16.83 9.94 -5.26
N LYS A 41 -16.66 10.69 -6.35
CA LYS A 41 -15.64 10.39 -7.36
C LYS A 41 -14.23 10.57 -6.81
N GLN A 42 -14.02 11.60 -6.00
CA GLN A 42 -12.74 11.85 -5.34
C GLN A 42 -12.41 10.77 -4.30
N GLU A 43 -13.39 10.37 -3.49
CA GLU A 43 -13.21 9.28 -2.53
C GLU A 43 -12.89 7.96 -3.25
N LEU A 44 -13.62 7.66 -4.34
CA LEU A 44 -13.35 6.48 -5.16
C LEU A 44 -11.91 6.49 -5.69
N SER A 45 -11.43 7.61 -6.25
CA SER A 45 -10.06 7.69 -6.78
C SER A 45 -9.02 7.47 -5.69
N SER A 46 -9.20 8.09 -4.53
CA SER A 46 -8.32 7.93 -3.37
C SER A 46 -8.25 6.48 -2.88
N ILE A 47 -9.40 5.80 -2.82
CA ILE A 47 -9.46 4.38 -2.47
C ILE A 47 -8.76 3.52 -3.52
N THR A 48 -8.99 3.78 -4.82
CA THR A 48 -8.34 3.05 -5.91
C THR A 48 -6.83 3.23 -5.89
N GLU A 49 -6.33 4.46 -5.76
CA GLU A 49 -4.89 4.73 -5.64
C GLU A 49 -4.26 3.97 -4.48
N ARG A 50 -4.96 3.93 -3.32
CA ARG A 50 -4.49 3.20 -2.16
C ARG A 50 -4.49 1.67 -2.36
N ILE A 51 -5.44 1.13 -3.12
CA ILE A 51 -5.45 -0.28 -3.53
C ILE A 51 -4.25 -0.55 -4.45
N ASP A 52 -4.03 0.29 -5.46
CA ASP A 52 -2.92 0.13 -6.41
C ASP A 52 -1.57 0.17 -5.68
N GLU A 53 -1.38 1.08 -4.73
CA GLU A 53 -0.18 1.11 -3.89
C GLU A 53 0.01 -0.15 -3.03
N MET A 54 -1.08 -0.75 -2.56
CA MET A 54 -1.04 -2.00 -1.79
C MET A 54 -0.72 -3.17 -2.69
N GLU A 55 -1.32 -3.25 -3.88
CA GLU A 55 -1.05 -4.28 -4.87
C GLU A 55 0.40 -4.21 -5.38
N MET A 56 0.92 -3.01 -5.66
CA MET A 56 2.34 -2.83 -6.03
C MET A 56 3.26 -3.29 -4.90
N ARG A 57 2.94 -2.99 -3.64
CA ARG A 57 3.71 -3.46 -2.48
C ARG A 57 3.65 -4.99 -2.36
N GLU A 58 2.48 -5.59 -2.51
CA GLU A 58 2.31 -7.04 -2.47
C GLU A 58 3.06 -7.72 -3.61
N GLN A 59 3.01 -7.16 -4.83
CA GLN A 59 3.78 -7.65 -5.97
C GLN A 59 5.28 -7.56 -5.70
N CYS A 60 5.78 -6.42 -5.21
CA CYS A 60 7.19 -6.29 -4.82
C CYS A 60 7.60 -7.34 -3.79
N ILE A 61 6.75 -7.62 -2.79
CA ILE A 61 7.00 -8.64 -1.77
C ILE A 61 7.00 -10.05 -2.39
N ARG A 62 6.05 -10.37 -3.28
CA ARG A 62 6.01 -11.66 -3.98
C ARG A 62 7.24 -11.88 -4.85
N GLU A 63 7.59 -10.91 -5.68
CA GLU A 63 8.80 -10.97 -6.51
C GLU A 63 10.08 -11.09 -5.67
N PHE A 64 10.14 -10.40 -4.54
CA PHE A 64 11.24 -10.54 -3.59
C PHE A 64 11.29 -11.94 -2.97
N MET A 65 10.16 -12.50 -2.53
CA MET A 65 10.11 -13.85 -1.99
C MET A 65 10.49 -14.89 -3.03
N ASP A 66 10.04 -14.76 -4.27
CA ASP A 66 10.35 -15.72 -5.33
C ASP A 66 11.83 -15.66 -5.71
N LYS A 67 12.41 -14.45 -5.86
CA LYS A 67 13.86 -14.29 -5.99
C LYS A 67 14.60 -14.86 -4.78
N ALA A 68 14.15 -14.56 -3.56
CA ALA A 68 14.78 -15.07 -2.35
C ALA A 68 14.77 -16.60 -2.28
N LYS A 69 13.69 -17.27 -2.74
CA LYS A 69 13.61 -18.74 -2.85
C LYS A 69 14.61 -19.29 -3.87
N GLU A 70 14.78 -18.65 -5.03
CA GLU A 70 15.83 -19.02 -6.00
C GLU A 70 17.24 -18.93 -5.38
N TYR A 71 17.47 -17.98 -4.47
CA TYR A 71 18.72 -17.88 -3.71
C TYR A 71 18.79 -18.77 -2.45
N LEU A 72 17.65 -19.25 -1.92
CA LEU A 72 17.61 -20.12 -0.73
C LEU A 72 17.81 -21.59 -1.07
N GLU A 73 17.58 -22.01 -2.31
CA GLU A 73 18.10 -23.28 -2.84
C GLU A 73 19.62 -23.22 -3.14
N MET A 74 20.26 -22.07 -2.93
CA MET A 74 21.69 -21.89 -3.10
C MET A 74 22.42 -22.21 -1.79
N PRO A 75 23.33 -23.21 -1.75
CA PRO A 75 24.00 -23.64 -0.52
C PRO A 75 25.04 -22.64 0.03
N LYS A 76 25.17 -21.44 -0.55
CA LYS A 76 26.19 -20.45 -0.19
C LYS A 76 25.65 -19.02 -0.13
N LEU A 77 25.94 -18.36 0.99
CA LEU A 77 25.66 -16.95 1.24
C LEU A 77 26.59 -16.07 0.39
N THR A 78 26.06 -15.17 -0.43
CA THR A 78 26.85 -14.22 -1.23
C THR A 78 27.04 -12.87 -0.52
N PRO A 79 28.18 -12.17 -0.72
CA PRO A 79 28.43 -10.85 -0.13
C PRO A 79 27.41 -9.78 -0.51
N GLU A 80 26.83 -9.88 -1.69
CA GLU A 80 25.79 -8.98 -2.20
C GLU A 80 24.49 -9.18 -1.41
N LEU A 81 24.11 -10.44 -1.15
CA LEU A 81 22.94 -10.79 -0.34
C LEU A 81 23.09 -10.30 1.11
N LEU A 82 24.26 -10.49 1.71
CA LEU A 82 24.55 -9.99 3.06
C LEU A 82 24.31 -8.48 3.20
N ARG A 83 24.69 -7.68 2.20
CA ARG A 83 24.50 -6.22 2.23
C ARG A 83 23.03 -5.80 2.14
N VAL A 84 22.20 -6.59 1.49
CA VAL A 84 20.76 -6.30 1.32
C VAL A 84 19.97 -6.67 2.58
N PHE A 85 20.29 -7.81 3.18
CA PHE A 85 19.48 -8.41 4.25
C PHE A 85 19.95 -8.09 5.66
N VAL A 86 21.24 -7.77 5.86
CA VAL A 86 21.83 -7.58 7.19
C VAL A 86 22.14 -6.12 7.44
N ARG A 87 21.49 -5.55 8.45
CA ARG A 87 21.73 -4.18 8.93
C ARG A 87 23.02 -4.08 9.72
N LYS A 88 23.26 -5.02 10.64
CA LYS A 88 24.51 -5.12 11.42
C LYS A 88 24.68 -6.51 12.02
N ILE A 89 25.93 -6.91 12.26
CA ILE A 89 26.31 -8.13 12.98
C ILE A 89 27.03 -7.70 14.26
N LEU A 90 26.52 -8.13 15.41
CA LEU A 90 27.18 -7.96 16.70
C LEU A 90 27.86 -9.27 17.09
N VAL A 91 29.15 -9.19 17.37
CA VAL A 91 29.95 -10.33 17.86
C VAL A 91 30.35 -10.01 19.29
N TYR A 92 29.94 -10.85 20.22
CA TYR A 92 30.22 -10.70 21.64
C TYR A 92 31.47 -11.47 22.03
N GLU A 93 32.12 -11.05 23.12
CA GLU A 93 33.22 -11.84 23.70
C GLU A 93 32.67 -13.18 24.18
N LYS A 94 33.45 -14.24 23.96
CA LYS A 94 33.17 -15.56 24.53
C LYS A 94 33.00 -15.48 26.06
N GLU A 95 32.07 -16.25 26.59
CA GLU A 95 31.77 -16.27 28.02
C GLU A 95 32.98 -16.70 28.88
N VAL A 96 33.87 -17.53 28.31
CA VAL A 96 35.07 -18.03 29.01
C VAL A 96 36.33 -17.54 28.30
N LYS A 97 37.09 -16.67 28.98
CA LYS A 97 38.40 -16.20 28.50
C LYS A 97 39.34 -17.38 28.25
N TYR A 98 40.08 -17.30 27.14
CA TYR A 98 41.03 -18.32 26.66
C TYR A 98 40.45 -19.70 26.29
N SER A 99 39.13 -19.90 26.35
CA SER A 99 38.53 -21.15 25.87
C SER A 99 38.82 -21.34 24.37
N ARG A 100 39.21 -22.57 24.01
CA ARG A 100 39.41 -23.02 22.62
C ARG A 100 38.15 -23.63 22.02
N THR A 101 37.14 -23.87 22.85
CA THR A 101 35.91 -24.60 22.48
C THR A 101 34.67 -23.71 22.58
N ALA A 102 34.70 -22.68 23.44
CA ALA A 102 33.59 -21.72 23.54
C ALA A 102 33.65 -20.73 22.37
N GLY A 103 32.57 -20.68 21.59
CA GLY A 103 32.39 -19.74 20.49
C GLY A 103 31.99 -18.34 20.98
N ASN A 104 32.08 -17.37 20.07
CA ASN A 104 31.56 -16.02 20.30
C ASN A 104 30.06 -16.00 20.01
N PRO A 105 29.22 -15.44 20.90
CA PRO A 105 27.82 -15.20 20.58
C PRO A 105 27.71 -14.19 19.42
N ILE A 106 26.83 -14.46 18.47
CA ILE A 106 26.59 -13.58 17.32
C ILE A 106 25.11 -13.23 17.27
N VAL A 107 24.80 -11.92 17.20
CA VAL A 107 23.45 -11.41 16.99
C VAL A 107 23.41 -10.68 15.65
N ILE A 108 22.55 -11.14 14.75
CA ILE A 108 22.38 -10.56 13.40
C ILE A 108 21.10 -9.75 13.39
N TYR A 109 21.21 -8.46 13.04
CA TYR A 109 20.06 -7.57 12.85
C TYR A 109 19.73 -7.54 11.36
N PHE A 110 18.53 -8.00 11.01
CA PHE A 110 18.05 -7.96 9.63
C PHE A 110 17.39 -6.61 9.30
N THR A 111 17.50 -6.17 8.05
CA THR A 111 16.97 -4.89 7.57
C THR A 111 15.44 -4.83 7.58
N PHE A 112 14.76 -5.98 7.55
CA PHE A 112 13.30 -6.10 7.48
C PHE A 112 12.57 -6.17 8.82
N GLN A 113 13.26 -6.08 9.97
CA GLN A 113 12.55 -5.99 11.24
C GLN A 113 12.09 -4.55 11.50
N PRO A 114 10.77 -4.29 11.60
CA PRO A 114 10.32 -3.06 12.23
C PRO A 114 10.80 -3.12 13.67
N ASN A 115 11.47 -2.07 14.15
CA ASN A 115 12.00 -2.02 15.50
C ASN A 115 10.92 -2.46 16.50
N PRO A 116 11.17 -3.47 17.35
CA PRO A 116 10.36 -3.61 18.55
C PRO A 116 10.71 -2.40 19.43
N ASN A 117 9.69 -1.58 19.73
CA ASN A 117 9.77 -0.58 20.80
C ASN A 117 10.10 -1.26 22.13
#